data_AF-A0AAD5V1F8-F1
#
_entry.id   AF-A0AAD5V1F8-F1
#
_cell.length_a   1.000
_cell.length_b   1.000
_cell.length_c   1.000
_cell.angle_alpha   90.00
_cell.angle_beta   90.00
_cell.angle_gamma   90.00
#
_symmetry.space_group_name_H-M   'P 1'
#
loop_
_entity.id
_entity.type
_entity.pdbx_description
1 polymer ?
#
loop_
_entity_poly.entity_id
_entity_poly.type
_entity_poly.pdbx_seq_one_letter_code
_entity_poly.pdbx_strand_id
1 'polypeptide(L)'
;MTSVTVDLKRSPQYIVAVHGGAGYHAVADEAQLKKALKTACKKAIGDLQTDGSSAVAVEKAIEVLEDDPLLNAGPIRFPPDHPSLELTSY
;
A
#
# COMPACT_ATOMS: atom_id res chain seq x y z
N MET A 1 22.08 -25.41 40.86
CA MET A 1 21.65 -25.58 39.45
C MET A 1 21.07 -24.26 39.00
N THR A 2 21.85 -23.46 38.25
CA THR A 2 21.43 -22.13 37.79
C THR A 2 20.70 -22.31 36.47
N SER A 3 19.42 -21.98 36.44
CA SER A 3 18.59 -22.06 35.22
C SER A 3 19.04 -20.97 34.24
N VAL A 4 19.51 -21.38 33.07
CA VAL A 4 19.78 -20.46 31.96
C VAL A 4 18.49 -20.33 31.17
N THR A 5 17.76 -19.22 31.39
CA THR A 5 16.65 -18.82 30.52
C THR A 5 17.21 -18.19 29.25
N VAL A 6 17.10 -18.91 28.14
CA VAL A 6 17.33 -18.35 26.80
C VAL A 6 16.08 -17.61 26.37
N ASP A 7 16.11 -16.28 26.47
CA ASP A 7 15.06 -15.39 25.97
C ASP A 7 15.14 -15.36 24.43
N LEU A 8 14.41 -16.26 23.77
CA LEU A 8 14.29 -16.28 22.31
C LEU A 8 13.43 -15.08 21.87
N LYS A 9 14.07 -13.93 21.64
CA LYS A 9 13.42 -12.75 21.08
C LYS A 9 12.92 -13.07 19.66
N ARG A 10 11.65 -13.45 19.54
CA ARG A 10 10.99 -13.63 18.24
C ARG A 10 10.95 -12.29 17.52
N SER A 11 11.50 -12.26 16.31
CA SER A 11 11.29 -11.14 15.39
C SER A 11 9.78 -11.03 15.11
N PRO A 12 9.23 -9.81 15.06
CA PRO A 12 7.83 -9.62 14.68
C PRO A 12 7.62 -10.12 13.25
N GLN A 13 6.65 -11.02 13.08
CA GLN A 13 6.25 -11.55 11.79
C GLN A 13 5.03 -10.77 11.30
N TYR A 14 5.06 -10.35 10.04
CA TYR A 14 3.98 -9.58 9.43
C TYR A 14 3.66 -10.11 8.05
N ILE A 15 2.42 -9.89 7.63
CA ILE A 15 1.92 -10.20 6.29
C ILE A 15 1.35 -8.91 5.73
N VAL A 16 1.74 -8.58 4.50
CA VAL A 16 1.18 -7.45 3.75
C VAL A 16 0.49 -8.02 2.51
N ALA A 17 -0.77 -7.65 2.33
CA ALA A 17 -1.54 -7.94 1.13
C ALA A 17 -2.15 -6.64 0.60
N VAL A 18 -2.07 -6.45 -0.71
CA VAL A 18 -2.63 -5.29 -1.42
C VAL A 18 -3.41 -5.78 -2.63
N HIS A 19 -4.41 -5.02 -3.08
CA HIS A 19 -5.15 -5.31 -4.30
C HIS A 19 -5.45 -4.02 -5.07
N GLY A 20 -5.50 -4.10 -6.40
CA GLY A 20 -5.84 -2.96 -7.28
C GLY A 20 -7.34 -2.81 -7.59
N GLY A 21 -8.20 -3.61 -6.94
CA GLY A 21 -9.61 -3.73 -7.27
C GLY A 21 -9.89 -4.95 -8.16
N ALA A 22 -11.16 -5.23 -8.41
CA ALA A 22 -11.62 -6.28 -9.32
C ALA A 22 -12.16 -5.65 -10.61
N GLY A 23 -11.94 -6.29 -11.76
CA GLY A 23 -12.42 -5.79 -13.05
C GLY A 23 -11.56 -6.25 -14.23
N TYR A 24 -11.89 -5.77 -15.43
CA TYR A 24 -11.09 -6.00 -16.62
C TYR A 24 -9.94 -4.99 -16.68
N HIS A 25 -8.73 -5.48 -16.92
CA HIS A 25 -7.58 -4.68 -17.33
C HIS A 25 -7.02 -5.28 -18.62
N ALA A 26 -6.37 -4.47 -19.45
CA ALA A 26 -5.72 -5.01 -20.64
C ALA A 26 -4.55 -5.94 -20.24
N VAL A 27 -4.30 -6.98 -21.02
CA VAL A 27 -3.14 -7.87 -20.83
C VAL A 27 -1.83 -7.08 -20.96
N ALA A 28 -1.82 -6.05 -21.80
CA ALA A 28 -0.68 -5.14 -21.96
C ALA A 28 -0.30 -4.41 -20.64
N ASP A 29 -1.27 -4.16 -19.77
CA ASP A 29 -1.07 -3.43 -18.52
C ASP A 29 -0.73 -4.35 -17.34
N GLU A 30 -0.87 -5.67 -17.48
CA GLU A 30 -0.68 -6.65 -16.40
C GLU A 30 0.71 -6.56 -15.75
N ALA A 31 1.75 -6.35 -16.56
CA ALA A 31 3.11 -6.21 -16.06
C ALA A 31 3.28 -4.93 -15.21
N GLN A 32 2.64 -3.83 -15.63
CA GLN A 32 2.70 -2.56 -14.94
C GLN A 32 1.87 -2.60 -13.65
N LEU A 33 0.67 -3.20 -13.70
CA LEU A 33 -0.19 -3.44 -12.53
C LEU A 33 0.54 -4.29 -11.47
N LYS A 34 1.17 -5.40 -11.86
CA LYS A 34 1.97 -6.22 -10.93
C LYS A 34 3.13 -5.45 -10.32
N LYS A 35 3.75 -4.55 -11.09
CA LYS A 35 4.83 -3.67 -10.59
C LYS A 35 4.30 -2.69 -9.55
N ALA A 36 3.15 -2.07 -9.79
CA ALA A 36 2.48 -1.17 -8.85
C ALA A 36 2.21 -1.88 -7.51
N LEU A 37 1.51 -3.02 -7.56
CA LEU A 37 1.17 -3.82 -6.37
C LEU A 37 2.43 -4.28 -5.61
N LYS A 38 3.47 -4.72 -6.33
CA LYS A 38 4.76 -5.11 -5.71
C LYS A 38 5.44 -3.93 -5.03
N THR A 39 5.31 -2.72 -5.57
CA THR A 39 5.92 -1.51 -5.01
C THR A 39 5.19 -1.11 -3.73
N ALA A 40 3.85 -1.13 -3.72
CA ALA A 40 3.06 -0.90 -2.53
C ALA A 40 3.39 -1.88 -1.39
N CYS A 41 3.48 -3.19 -1.70
CA CYS A 41 3.89 -4.19 -0.72
C CYS A 41 5.28 -3.90 -0.14
N LYS A 42 6.26 -3.57 -0.99
CA LYS A 42 7.63 -3.28 -0.54
C LYS A 42 7.68 -2.06 0.36
N LYS A 43 6.89 -1.03 0.05
CA LYS A 43 6.83 0.20 0.85
C LYS A 43 6.30 -0.08 2.25
N ALA A 44 5.18 -0.80 2.37
CA ALA A 44 4.64 -1.22 3.67
C ALA A 44 5.60 -2.12 4.46
N ILE A 45 6.25 -3.09 3.81
CA ILE A 45 7.25 -3.95 4.47
C ILE A 45 8.42 -3.12 5.00
N GLY A 46 8.91 -2.15 4.23
CA GLY A 46 10.00 -1.26 4.66
C GLY A 46 9.64 -0.50 5.94
N ASP A 47 8.42 0.04 6.02
CA ASP A 47 7.93 0.72 7.22
C ASP A 47 7.78 -0.24 8.43
N LEU A 48 7.29 -1.46 8.22
CA LEU A 48 7.17 -2.48 9.28
C LEU A 48 8.52 -2.98 9.80
N GLN A 49 9.57 -2.93 8.96
CA GLN A 49 10.94 -3.30 9.36
C GLN A 49 11.60 -2.27 10.28
N THR A 50 11.15 -1.02 10.24
CA THR A 50 11.69 0.08 11.04
C THR A 50 10.87 0.36 12.30
N ASP A 51 10.25 -0.68 12.87
CA ASP A 51 9.32 -0.60 14.02
C ASP A 51 8.08 0.29 13.78
N GLY A 52 7.70 0.49 12.51
CA GLY A 52 6.49 1.21 12.12
C GLY A 52 5.21 0.47 12.53
N SER A 53 4.14 1.21 12.79
CA SER A 53 2.84 0.61 13.09
C SER A 53 2.18 0.06 11.83
N SER A 54 1.30 -0.93 11.98
CA SER A 54 0.52 -1.45 10.85
C SER A 54 -0.32 -0.38 10.17
N ALA A 55 -0.80 0.62 10.92
CA ALA A 55 -1.57 1.73 10.36
C ALA A 55 -0.73 2.59 9.40
N VAL A 56 0.49 2.96 9.81
CA VAL A 56 1.42 3.73 8.97
C VAL A 56 1.83 2.91 7.75
N ALA A 57 2.12 1.63 7.92
CA ALA A 57 2.48 0.75 6.81
C ALA A 57 1.37 0.63 5.75
N VAL A 58 0.10 0.53 6.18
CA VAL A 58 -1.05 0.52 5.27
C VAL A 58 -1.21 1.87 4.57
N GLU A 59 -1.15 2.98 5.29
CA GLU A 59 -1.19 4.33 4.71
C GLU A 59 -0.15 4.49 3.60
N LYS A 60 1.10 4.06 3.86
CA LYS A 60 2.18 4.11 2.87
C LYS A 60 2.00 3.17 1.68
N ALA A 61 1.34 2.04 1.85
CA ALA A 61 0.95 1.20 0.70
C ALA A 61 -0.15 1.88 -0.13
N ILE A 62 -1.15 2.48 0.51
CA ILE A 62 -2.26 3.16 -0.18
C ILE A 62 -1.75 4.38 -0.96
N GLU A 63 -0.88 5.20 -0.38
CA GLU A 63 -0.24 6.35 -1.06
C GLU A 63 0.38 5.92 -2.40
N VAL A 64 1.11 4.81 -2.42
CA VAL A 64 1.72 4.25 -3.65
C VAL A 64 0.67 3.76 -4.65
N LEU A 65 -0.46 3.20 -4.18
CA LEU A 65 -1.53 2.75 -5.06
C LEU A 65 -2.32 3.94 -5.64
N GLU A 66 -2.46 5.03 -4.88
CA GLU A 66 -3.16 6.25 -5.30
C GLU A 66 -2.36 7.10 -6.31
N ASP A 67 -1.04 7.04 -6.22
CA ASP A 67 -0.15 7.73 -7.16
C ASP A 67 0.00 7.02 -8.51
N ASP A 68 -0.38 5.74 -8.61
CA ASP A 68 -0.22 4.97 -9.85
C ASP A 68 -1.39 5.22 -10.82
N PRO A 69 -1.12 5.78 -12.02
CA PRO A 69 -2.19 6.17 -12.96
C PRO A 69 -2.96 4.98 -13.56
N LEU A 70 -2.48 3.74 -13.39
CA LEU A 70 -3.20 2.54 -13.83
C LEU A 70 -4.21 2.05 -12.80
N LEU A 71 -4.12 2.53 -11.56
CA LEU A 71 -5.01 2.15 -10.49
C LEU A 71 -6.13 3.18 -10.35
N ASN A 72 -7.34 2.69 -10.11
CA ASN A 72 -8.52 3.53 -9.94
C ASN A 72 -8.68 3.94 -8.47
N ALA A 73 -7.61 4.49 -7.89
CA ALA A 73 -7.56 5.05 -6.56
C ALA A 73 -6.64 6.27 -6.65
N GLY A 74 -6.94 7.37 -5.95
CA GLY A 74 -6.14 8.60 -6.07
C GLY A 74 -6.71 9.60 -7.08
N PRO A 75 -6.07 10.79 -7.19
CA PRO A 75 -6.78 11.99 -7.55
C PRO A 75 -7.36 11.84 -8.95
N ILE A 76 -8.69 11.97 -9.03
CA ILE A 76 -9.38 12.46 -10.22
C ILE A 76 -8.54 13.67 -10.66
N ARG A 77 -7.71 13.50 -11.70
CA ARG A 77 -7.03 14.64 -12.30
C ARG A 77 -8.14 15.47 -12.90
N PHE A 78 -8.61 16.46 -12.12
CA PHE A 78 -9.43 17.51 -12.67
C PHE A 78 -8.61 18.11 -13.81
N PRO A 79 -9.12 18.13 -15.05
CA PRO A 79 -8.48 18.91 -16.09
C PRO A 79 -8.34 20.35 -15.55
N PRO A 80 -7.26 21.08 -15.92
CA PRO A 80 -6.97 22.41 -15.39
C PRO A 80 -8.12 23.43 -15.54
N ASP A 81 -9.13 23.08 -16.31
CA ASP A 81 -10.29 23.83 -16.74
C ASP A 81 -11.62 23.45 -16.03
N HIS A 82 -11.63 22.60 -15.00
CA HIS A 82 -12.85 22.33 -14.21
C HIS A 82 -12.74 22.71 -12.72
N PRO A 83 -13.68 23.49 -12.17
CA PRO A 83 -13.69 23.81 -10.74
C PRO A 83 -13.92 22.55 -9.91
N SER A 84 -13.08 22.40 -8.90
CA SER A 84 -13.06 21.32 -7.92
C SER A 84 -14.47 20.96 -7.46
N LEU A 85 -14.90 19.72 -7.69
CA LEU A 85 -16.06 19.18 -7.01
C LEU A 85 -15.67 19.00 -5.54
N GLU A 86 -15.98 19.99 -4.72
CA GLU A 86 -16.03 19.80 -3.28
C GLU A 86 -17.03 18.68 -2.99
N LEU A 87 -16.59 17.70 -2.21
CA LEU A 87 -17.48 16.73 -1.59
C LEU A 87 -18.41 17.49 -0.64
N THR A 88 -19.54 17.98 -1.15
CA THR A 88 -20.62 18.46 -0.31
C THR A 88 -21.16 17.26 0.45
N SER A 89 -20.82 17.24 1.74
CA SER A 89 -21.46 16.46 2.80
C SER A 89 -22.97 16.37 2.59
N TYR A 90 -23.50 15.14 2.68
CA TYR A 90 -24.93 14.89 2.90
C TYR A 90 -25.38 15.43 4.26
#